data_AF-A0A359I9A4-F1
#
_entry.id   AF-A0A359I9A4-F1
#
_cell.length_a   1.000
_cell.length_b   1.000
_cell.length_c   1.000
_cell.angle_alpha   90.00
_cell.angle_beta   90.00
_cell.angle_gamma   90.00
#
_symmetry.space_group_name_H-M   'P 1'
#
loop_
_entity.id
_entity.type
_entity.pdbx_description
1 polymer ?
#
loop_
_entity_poly.entity_id
_entity_poly.type
_entity_poly.pdbx_seq_one_letter_code
_entity_poly.pdbx_strand_id
1 'polypeptide(L)' 'MIEFMTEGVDMPLLDFGRIRKWICEVAASHGFTVGNLNYCFCDDAYILETNRKFLQHDYYT' A
#
# COMPACT_ATOMS: atom_id res chain seq x y z
N MET A 1 -8.50 -6.97 6.72
CA MET A 1 -8.73 -7.17 5.27
C MET A 1 -7.63 -6.46 4.50
N ILE A 2 -7.05 -7.06 3.45
CA ILE A 2 -5.99 -6.43 2.65
C ILE A 2 -6.53 -6.10 1.26
N GLU A 3 -6.68 -4.81 0.98
CA GLU A 3 -7.18 -4.27 -0.28
C GLU A 3 -6.04 -3.64 -1.09
N PHE A 4 -6.15 -3.75 -2.41
CA PHE A 4 -5.22 -3.16 -3.37
C PHE A 4 -6.04 -2.28 -4.32
N MET A 5 -5.64 -1.02 -4.44
CA MET A 5 -6.27 -0.02 -5.30
C MET A 5 -5.22 0.70 -6.12
N THR A 6 -5.65 1.38 -7.18
CA THR A 6 -4.78 2.11 -8.10
C THR A 6 -5.35 3.50 -8.37
N GLU A 7 -4.51 4.52 -8.40
CA GLU A 7 -4.87 5.91 -8.73
C GLU A 7 -3.91 6.45 -9.78
N GLY A 8 -4.41 6.78 -10.98
CA GLY A 8 -3.58 7.32 -12.07
C GLY A 8 -2.63 6.32 -12.75
N VAL A 9 -2.63 5.04 -12.31
CA VAL A 9 -1.81 3.96 -12.89
C VAL A 9 -2.64 2.70 -13.11
N ASP A 10 -2.17 1.83 -14.00
CA ASP A 10 -2.72 0.49 -14.17
C ASP A 10 -2.36 -0.43 -12.99
N MET A 11 -3.24 -1.39 -12.70
CA MET A 11 -2.96 -2.40 -11.69
C MET A 11 -1.75 -3.25 -12.12
N PRO A 12 -0.69 -3.33 -11.30
CA PRO A 12 0.48 -4.11 -11.66
C PRO A 12 0.15 -5.61 -11.67
N LEU A 13 0.84 -6.35 -12.55
CA LEU A 13 0.76 -7.80 -12.62
C LEU A 13 1.52 -8.44 -11.45
N LEU A 14 0.86 -8.51 -10.30
CA LEU A 14 1.39 -9.10 -9.08
C LEU A 14 0.53 -10.28 -8.64
N ASP A 15 1.17 -11.26 -8.00
CA ASP A 15 0.47 -12.30 -7.28
C ASP A 15 0.00 -11.77 -5.92
N PHE A 16 -1.15 -11.09 -5.94
CA PHE A 16 -1.78 -10.55 -4.73
C PHE A 16 -2.11 -11.63 -3.69
N GLY A 17 -2.31 -12.89 -4.11
CA GLY A 17 -2.52 -14.01 -3.19
C GLY A 17 -1.26 -14.30 -2.38
N ARG A 18 -0.12 -14.40 -3.07
CA ARG A 18 1.20 -14.57 -2.44
C ARG A 18 1.58 -13.40 -1.56
N ILE A 19 1.33 -12.16 -1.99
CA ILE A 19 1.61 -10.95 -1.21
C ILE A 19 0.80 -10.93 0.08
N ARG A 20 -0.52 -11.18 0.01
CA ARG A 20 -1.38 -11.26 1.20
C ARG A 20 -0.88 -12.30 2.19
N LYS A 21 -0.52 -13.49 1.70
CA LYS A 21 0.01 -14.56 2.54
C LYS A 21 1.30 -14.13 3.24
N TRP A 22 2.24 -13.54 2.50
CA TRP A 22 3.50 -13.06 3.06
C TRP A 22 3.29 -11.98 4.13
N ILE A 23 2.39 -11.01 3.91
CA ILE A 23 2.07 -9.97 4.91
C ILE A 23 1.52 -10.61 6.20
N CYS A 24 0.63 -11.59 6.09
CA CYS A 24 0.11 -12.32 7.24
C CYS A 24 1.20 -13.10 7.98
N GLU A 25 2.10 -13.76 7.25
CA GLU A 25 3.22 -14.51 7.84
C GLU A 25 4.19 -13.60 8.60
N VAL A 26 4.49 -12.42 8.05
CA VAL A 26 5.33 -11.41 8.73
C VAL A 26 4.64 -10.90 9.99
N ALA A 27 3.36 -10.51 9.93
CA ALA A 27 2.65 -10.07 11.14
C ALA A 27 2.65 -11.17 12.23
N ALA A 28 2.40 -12.41 11.83
CA ALA A 28 2.38 -13.56 12.72
C ALA A 28 3.76 -13.86 13.34
N SER A 29 4.87 -13.70 12.60
CA SER A 29 6.21 -13.92 13.13
C SER A 29 6.58 -12.92 14.24
N HIS A 30 5.91 -11.77 14.27
CA HIS A 30 6.02 -10.76 15.32
C HIS A 30 4.94 -10.89 16.42
N GLY A 31 4.08 -11.92 16.38
CA GLY A 31 3.02 -12.13 17.37
C GLY A 31 1.79 -11.25 17.17
N PHE A 32 1.61 -10.67 15.98
CA PHE A 32 0.48 -9.81 15.64
C PHE A 32 -0.44 -10.43 14.59
N THR A 33 -1.63 -9.85 14.45
CA THR A 33 -2.58 -10.18 13.38
C THR A 33 -2.76 -8.98 12.46
N VAL A 34 -3.00 -9.26 11.18
CA VAL A 34 -3.20 -8.22 10.19
C VAL A 34 -4.60 -7.62 10.36
N GLY A 35 -4.65 -6.31 10.59
CA GLY A 35 -5.88 -5.51 10.61
C GLY A 35 -6.40 -5.19 9.21
N ASN A 36 -6.95 -3.99 9.05
CA ASN A 36 -7.29 -3.45 7.73
C ASN A 36 -6.08 -2.74 7.13
N LEU A 37 -5.69 -3.15 5.93
CA LEU A 37 -4.57 -2.62 5.16
C LEU A 37 -5.05 -2.28 3.77
N ASN A 38 -4.83 -1.04 3.34
CA ASN A 38 -5.11 -0.60 1.98
C ASN A 38 -3.79 -0.21 1.32
N TYR A 39 -3.45 -0.87 0.22
CA TYR A 39 -2.31 -0.55 -0.63
C TYR A 39 -2.81 0.22 -1.84
N CYS A 40 -2.35 1.46 -2.00
CA CYS A 40 -2.63 2.30 -3.17
C CYS A 40 -1.39 2.38 -4.06
N PHE A 41 -1.48 1.85 -5.28
CA PHE A 41 -0.50 2.10 -6.32
C PHE A 41 -0.87 3.40 -7.03
N CYS A 42 0.03 4.36 -7.10
CA CYS A 42 -0.30 5.66 -7.67
C CYS A 42 0.85 6.27 -8.43
N ASP A 43 0.53 7.25 -9.28
CA ASP A 43 1.53 8.02 -10.01
C ASP A 43 2.20 9.08 -9.12
N ASP A 44 3.29 9.65 -9.65
CA ASP A 44 4.07 10.67 -8.95
C ASP A 44 3.23 11.92 -8.62
N ALA A 45 2.26 12.28 -9.47
CA ALA A 45 1.41 13.46 -9.26
C ALA A 45 0.50 13.28 -8.04
N TYR A 46 -0.10 12.09 -7.90
CA TYR A 46 -0.95 11.71 -6.78
C TYR A 46 -0.17 11.58 -5.46
N ILE A 47 1.06 11.03 -5.50
CA ILE A 47 1.96 10.98 -4.34
C ILE A 47 2.24 12.38 -3.82
N LEU A 48 2.61 13.32 -4.71
CA LEU A 48 2.94 14.69 -4.32
C LEU A 48 1.73 15.42 -3.71
N GLU A 49 0.53 15.23 -4.27
CA GLU A 49 -0.69 15.80 -3.70
C GLU A 49 -1.00 15.22 -2.31
N THR A 50 -0.82 13.92 -2.13
CA THR A 50 -1.11 13.22 -0.87
C THR A 50 -0.10 13.59 0.22
N ASN A 51 1.20 13.66 -0.10
CA ASN A 51 2.25 14.04 0.85
C ASN A 51 2.05 15.47 1.37
N ARG A 52 1.59 16.38 0.50
CA ARG A 52 1.22 17.75 0.87
C ARG A 52 -0.01 17.81 1.77
N LYS A 53 -1.04 17.00 1.49
CA LYS A 53 -2.30 16.99 2.24
C LYS A 53 -2.19 16.35 3.62
N PHE A 54 -1.44 15.25 3.75
CA PHE A 54 -1.48 14.42 4.96
C PHE A 54 -0.17 14.41 5.76
N LEU A 55 0.97 14.65 5.11
CA LEU A 55 2.29 14.54 5.75
C LEU A 55 3.01 15.88 5.91
N GLN A 56 2.50 16.98 5.31
CA GLN A 56 3.12 18.31 5.28
C GLN A 56 4.55 18.33 4.70
N HIS A 57 4.88 17.38 3.82
CA HIS A 57 6.22 17.24 3.23
C HIS A 57 6.12 17.32 1.70
N ASP A 58 7.06 18.04 1.05
CA ASP A 58 7.11 18.31 -0.39
C ASP A 58 8.16 17.42 -1.12
N TYR A 59 8.17 16.11 -0.88
CA TYR A 59 9.03 15.17 -1.62
C TYR A 59 8.39 13.78 -1.81
N TYR A 60 8.82 13.04 -2.84
CA TYR A 60 8.35 11.67 -3.16
C TYR A 60 8.78 10.65 -2.10
N THR A 61 7.98 9.60 -1.88
CA THR A 61 8.27 8.48 -0.96
C THR A 61 7.73 7.18 -1.53
#